data_AF-A0A0R1U7M5-F1
#
_entry.id   AF-A0A0R1U7M5-F1
#
_cell.length_a   1.000
_cell.length_b   1.000
_cell.length_c   1.000
_cell.angle_alpha   90.00
_cell.angle_beta   90.00
_cell.angle_gamma   90.00
#
_symmetry.space_group_name_H-M   'P 1'
#
loop_
_entity.id
_entity.type
_entity.pdbx_description
1 polymer ?
#
loop_
_entity_poly.entity_id
_entity_poly.type
_entity_poly.pdbx_seq_one_letter_code
_entity_poly.pdbx_strand_id
1 'polypeptide(L)'
;MEGTSYMGLTDYGKIMIGDKGFEFFNERDVNKYIQIPWDEVEYVIASVMFKGRWIPRFAIQTKKDGTFSFAAKDSKKLLSVMQKYVDPKHMVRSLTFFQVMRRNLKRLFKKKDK
;
A
#
# COMPACT_ATOMS: atom_id res chain seq x y z
N MET A 1 -4.10 4.64 -13.65
CA MET A 1 -3.31 3.40 -13.79
C MET A 1 -4.07 2.23 -13.20
N GLU A 2 -3.92 1.01 -13.72
CA GLU A 2 -4.58 -0.17 -13.13
C GLU A 2 -4.10 -0.44 -11.71
N GLY A 3 -5.05 -0.71 -10.82
CA GLY A 3 -4.79 -1.00 -9.43
C GLY A 3 -5.88 -1.85 -8.78
N THR A 4 -5.59 -2.27 -7.56
CA THR A 4 -6.47 -3.10 -6.74
C THR A 4 -6.60 -2.46 -5.37
N SER A 5 -7.82 -2.30 -4.89
CA SER A 5 -8.13 -1.96 -3.50
C SER A 5 -8.39 -3.24 -2.70
N TYR A 6 -7.87 -3.28 -1.48
CA TYR A 6 -8.12 -4.35 -0.52
C TYR A 6 -9.01 -3.89 0.64
N MET A 7 -9.79 -2.83 0.43
CA MET A 7 -10.76 -2.34 1.39
C MET A 7 -12.00 -3.25 1.39
N GLY A 8 -12.07 -4.18 2.35
CA GLY A 8 -13.14 -5.18 2.41
C GLY A 8 -12.89 -6.31 1.41
N LEU A 9 -13.70 -6.39 0.35
CA LEU A 9 -13.47 -7.33 -0.75
C LEU A 9 -12.38 -6.82 -1.69
N THR A 10 -11.80 -7.71 -2.50
CA THR A 10 -10.79 -7.30 -3.48
C THR A 10 -11.47 -6.64 -4.67
N ASP A 11 -11.22 -5.34 -4.82
CA ASP A 11 -11.80 -4.52 -5.87
C ASP A 11 -10.75 -4.13 -6.90
N TYR A 12 -11.04 -4.38 -8.18
CA TYR A 12 -10.20 -3.96 -9.29
C TYR A 12 -10.67 -2.61 -9.81
N GLY A 13 -9.71 -1.77 -10.19
CA GLY A 13 -10.01 -0.41 -10.56
C GLY A 13 -8.84 0.37 -11.13
N LYS A 14 -9.02 1.69 -11.16
CA LYS A 14 -8.03 2.63 -11.64
C LYS A 14 -7.62 3.55 -10.50
N ILE A 15 -6.32 3.65 -10.28
CA ILE A 15 -5.70 4.64 -9.40
C ILE A 15 -5.38 5.89 -10.19
N MET A 16 -5.70 7.05 -9.62
CA MET A 16 -5.39 8.37 -10.13
C MET A 16 -4.66 9.15 -9.03
N ILE A 17 -3.67 9.94 -9.43
CA ILE A 17 -2.92 10.84 -8.53
C ILE A 17 -3.27 12.25 -8.99
N GLY A 18 -4.09 12.93 -8.21
CA GLY A 18 -4.47 14.31 -8.45
C GLY A 18 -3.66 15.28 -7.61
N ASP A 19 -3.79 16.56 -7.89
CA ASP A 19 -3.09 17.61 -7.14
C ASP A 19 -3.60 17.75 -5.71
N LYS A 20 -4.84 17.32 -5.44
CA LYS A 20 -5.49 17.41 -4.12
C LYS A 20 -5.48 16.12 -3.33
N GLY A 21 -5.30 14.97 -3.99
CA GLY A 21 -5.32 13.69 -3.30
C GLY A 21 -5.03 12.48 -4.18
N PHE A 22 -4.98 11.33 -3.50
CA PHE A 22 -4.98 10.02 -4.10
C PHE A 22 -6.42 9.57 -4.36
N GLU A 23 -6.68 9.00 -5.53
CA GLU A 23 -8.02 8.51 -5.88
C GLU A 23 -7.97 7.08 -6.43
N PHE A 24 -8.96 6.29 -6.08
CA PHE A 24 -9.21 4.97 -6.63
C PHE A 24 -10.66 4.86 -7.10
N PHE A 25 -10.86 4.44 -8.34
CA PHE A 25 -12.18 4.23 -8.94
C PHE A 25 -12.35 2.75 -9.25
N ASN A 26 -13.40 2.12 -8.73
CA ASN A 26 -13.73 0.74 -9.05
C ASN A 26 -14.13 0.63 -10.54
N GLU A 27 -13.68 -0.43 -11.20
CA GLU A 27 -13.95 -0.63 -12.64
C GLU A 27 -15.39 -1.09 -12.92
N ARG A 28 -16.01 -1.81 -11.97
CA ARG A 28 -17.35 -2.39 -12.12
C ARG A 28 -18.46 -1.48 -11.63
N ASP A 29 -18.18 -0.64 -10.65
CA ASP A 29 -19.17 0.24 -10.01
C ASP A 29 -18.60 1.64 -9.80
N VAL A 30 -19.03 2.59 -10.62
CA VAL A 30 -18.57 3.99 -10.58
C VAL A 30 -18.92 4.70 -9.27
N ASN A 31 -19.92 4.22 -8.54
CA ASN A 31 -20.29 4.79 -7.24
C ASN A 31 -19.34 4.35 -6.12
N LYS A 32 -18.52 3.32 -6.37
CA LYS A 32 -17.47 2.85 -5.45
C LYS A 32 -16.15 3.50 -5.81
N TYR A 33 -15.85 4.57 -5.09
CA TYR A 33 -14.56 5.25 -5.20
C TYR A 33 -14.00 5.55 -3.82
N ILE A 34 -12.69 5.68 -3.76
CA ILE A 34 -11.95 6.09 -2.56
C ILE A 34 -11.16 7.34 -2.94
N GLN A 35 -11.34 8.41 -2.18
CA GLN A 35 -10.56 9.64 -2.30
C GLN A 35 -9.87 9.89 -0.97
N ILE A 36 -8.55 10.07 -1.02
CA ILE A 36 -7.73 10.37 0.15
C ILE A 36 -7.02 11.69 -0.13
N PRO A 37 -7.51 12.80 0.44
CA PRO A 37 -6.84 14.09 0.38
C PRO A 37 -5.41 14.01 0.91
N TRP A 38 -4.46 14.73 0.29
CA TRP A 38 -3.04 14.67 0.69
C TRP A 38 -2.80 15.15 2.12
N ASP A 39 -3.61 16.09 2.59
CA ASP A 39 -3.59 16.61 3.96
C ASP A 39 -4.07 15.60 5.01
N GLU A 40 -4.88 14.62 4.63
CA GLU A 40 -5.29 13.51 5.50
C GLU A 40 -4.30 12.35 5.52
N VAL A 41 -3.32 12.32 4.61
CA VAL A 41 -2.27 11.27 4.59
C VAL A 41 -1.30 11.47 5.76
N GLU A 42 -1.26 10.49 6.66
CA GLU A 42 -0.29 10.45 7.75
C GLU A 42 0.95 9.65 7.36
N TYR A 43 0.78 8.44 6.81
CA TYR A 43 1.89 7.60 6.35
C TYR A 43 1.57 6.90 5.04
N VAL A 44 2.58 6.68 4.21
CA VAL A 44 2.54 5.78 3.06
C VAL A 44 3.48 4.62 3.34
N ILE A 45 2.91 3.43 3.50
CA ILE A 45 3.63 2.23 3.92
C ILE A 45 3.79 1.30 2.73
N ALA A 46 5.01 1.18 2.21
CA ALA A 46 5.29 0.30 1.07
C ALA A 46 5.86 -1.05 1.51
N SER A 47 5.28 -2.15 1.03
CA SER A 47 5.88 -3.49 1.20
C SER A 47 6.97 -3.67 0.15
N VAL A 48 8.24 -3.61 0.55
CA VAL A 48 9.37 -3.68 -0.37
C VAL A 48 9.99 -5.08 -0.33
N MET A 49 9.95 -5.79 -1.46
CA MET A 49 10.50 -7.14 -1.63
C MET A 49 11.73 -7.14 -2.53
N PHE A 50 12.45 -8.27 -2.57
CA PHE A 50 13.60 -8.50 -3.47
C PHE A 50 14.66 -7.39 -3.40
N LYS A 51 15.12 -7.04 -2.19
CA LYS A 51 16.13 -6.00 -1.94
C LYS A 51 15.79 -4.61 -2.52
N GLY A 52 14.52 -4.24 -2.60
CA GLY A 52 14.12 -2.93 -3.17
C GLY A 52 13.56 -2.97 -4.58
N ARG A 53 13.56 -4.14 -5.23
CA ARG A 53 13.23 -4.25 -6.65
C ARG A 53 11.74 -4.34 -6.94
N TRP A 54 10.93 -4.81 -5.98
CA TRP A 54 9.51 -5.03 -6.22
C TRP A 54 8.64 -4.62 -5.04
N ILE A 55 7.49 -3.99 -5.35
CA ILE A 55 6.54 -3.48 -4.37
C ILE A 55 5.16 -4.04 -4.72
N PRO A 56 4.78 -5.21 -4.18
CA PRO A 56 3.50 -5.86 -4.50
C PRO A 56 2.30 -5.08 -3.98
N ARG A 57 2.45 -4.40 -2.83
CA ARG A 57 1.38 -3.65 -2.16
C ARG A 57 1.95 -2.46 -1.42
N PHE A 58 1.13 -1.44 -1.27
CA PHE A 58 1.37 -0.30 -0.41
C PHE A 58 0.08 0.01 0.35
N ALA A 59 0.19 0.74 1.45
CA ALA A 59 -0.94 1.21 2.22
C ALA A 59 -0.81 2.70 2.47
N ILE A 60 -1.94 3.39 2.49
CA ILE A 60 -2.06 4.80 2.85
C ILE A 60 -2.77 4.84 4.19
N GLN A 61 -2.03 5.23 5.23
CA GLN A 61 -2.58 5.49 6.55
C GLN A 61 -3.04 6.94 6.58
N THR A 62 -4.32 7.12 6.88
CA THR A 62 -4.92 8.42 7.11
C THR A 62 -4.89 8.76 8.59
N LYS A 63 -4.99 10.04 8.91
CA LYS A 63 -4.99 10.54 10.30
C LYS A 63 -6.20 10.05 11.10
N LYS A 64 -7.35 9.83 10.44
CA LYS A 64 -8.64 9.55 11.10
C LYS A 64 -9.33 8.28 10.61
N ASP A 65 -9.31 8.01 9.31
CA ASP A 65 -10.12 6.96 8.68
C ASP A 65 -9.42 5.59 8.60
N GLY A 66 -8.26 5.47 9.25
CA GLY A 66 -7.48 4.24 9.31
C GLY A 66 -6.59 4.03 8.08
N THR A 67 -6.34 2.76 7.74
CA THR A 67 -5.33 2.37 6.74
C THR A 67 -5.96 1.68 5.54
N PHE A 68 -5.73 2.25 4.36
CA PHE A 68 -6.21 1.75 3.08
C PHE A 68 -5.10 1.04 2.32
N SER A 69 -5.29 -0.22 1.95
CA SER A 69 -4.29 -1.01 1.25
C SER A 69 -4.59 -1.13 -0.23
N PHE A 70 -3.57 -0.91 -1.06
CA PHE A 70 -3.66 -0.94 -2.51
C PHE A 70 -2.52 -1.74 -3.15
N ALA A 71 -2.74 -2.20 -4.38
CA ALA A 71 -1.71 -2.63 -5.30
C ALA A 71 -1.83 -1.84 -6.61
N ALA A 72 -0.71 -1.57 -7.26
CA ALA A 72 -0.68 -0.94 -8.56
C ALA A 72 0.24 -1.72 -9.49
N LYS A 73 -0.06 -1.70 -10.79
CA LYS A 73 0.80 -2.33 -11.81
C LYS A 73 2.23 -1.78 -11.79
N ASP A 74 2.35 -0.47 -11.57
CA ASP A 74 3.64 0.23 -11.43
C ASP A 74 3.70 0.99 -10.10
N SER A 75 3.73 0.23 -8.99
CA SER A 75 3.83 0.78 -7.64
C SER A 75 5.06 1.67 -7.44
N LYS A 76 6.19 1.36 -8.10
CA LYS A 76 7.43 2.15 -7.96
C LYS A 76 7.24 3.56 -8.52
N LYS A 77 6.70 3.67 -9.73
CA LYS A 77 6.41 4.97 -10.36
C LYS A 77 5.35 5.72 -9.56
N LEU A 78 4.27 5.06 -9.15
CA LEU A 78 3.21 5.65 -8.34
C LEU A 78 3.76 6.27 -7.05
N LEU A 79 4.55 5.52 -6.28
CA LEU A 79 5.14 6.00 -5.04
C LEU A 79 6.14 7.14 -5.27
N SER A 80 6.88 7.11 -6.39
CA SER A 80 7.75 8.22 -6.78
C SER A 80 6.99 9.50 -7.10
N VAL A 81 5.77 9.42 -7.63
CA VAL A 81 4.92 10.60 -7.84
C VAL A 81 4.33 11.07 -6.52
N MET A 82 3.90 10.16 -5.65
CA MET A 82 3.39 10.50 -4.31
C MET A 82 4.42 11.24 -3.44
N GLN A 83 5.71 11.00 -3.61
CA GLN A 83 6.79 11.75 -2.92
C GLN A 83 6.74 13.26 -3.16
N LYS A 84 6.05 13.74 -4.20
CA LYS A 84 5.84 15.17 -4.43
C LYS A 84 4.83 15.80 -3.48
N TYR A 85 3.92 15.00 -2.93
CA TYR A 85 2.80 15.44 -2.10
C TYR A 85 2.94 15.01 -0.63
N VAL A 86 3.70 13.94 -0.36
CA VAL A 86 3.92 13.38 0.97
C VAL A 86 5.39 13.51 1.36
N ASP A 87 5.66 14.01 2.57
CA ASP A 87 7.03 14.11 3.10
C ASP A 87 7.72 12.74 3.06
N PRO A 88 8.95 12.62 2.54
CA PRO A 88 9.72 11.39 2.54
C PRO A 88 9.80 10.67 3.90
N LYS A 89 9.76 11.42 5.02
CA LYS A 89 9.74 10.86 6.38
C LYS A 89 8.48 10.07 6.68
N HIS A 90 7.37 10.40 6.03
CA HIS A 90 6.09 9.70 6.15
C HIS A 90 5.96 8.55 5.14
N MET A 91 6.92 8.37 4.22
CA MET A 91 6.97 7.26 3.28
C MET A 91 7.88 6.14 3.80
N VAL A 92 7.29 5.20 4.52
CA VAL A 92 8.02 4.16 5.28
C VAL A 92 7.94 2.78 4.63
N ARG A 93 8.93 1.93 4.92
CA ARG A 93 8.92 0.52 4.53
C ARG A 93 8.15 -0.30 5.56
N SER A 94 7.32 -1.23 5.11
CA SER A 94 6.57 -2.12 6.02
C SER A 94 7.53 -3.01 6.83
N LEU A 95 7.50 -2.85 8.16
CA LEU A 95 8.18 -3.75 9.12
C LEU A 95 7.49 -5.12 9.20
N THR A 96 6.17 -5.15 8.98
CA THR A 96 5.30 -6.31 9.20
C THR A 96 5.69 -7.50 8.32
N PHE A 97 6.19 -7.27 7.10
CA PHE A 97 6.62 -8.33 6.20
C PHE A 97 7.83 -9.11 6.73
N PHE A 98 8.85 -8.42 7.27
CA PHE A 98 9.99 -9.06 7.93
C PHE A 98 9.58 -9.77 9.22
N GLN A 99 8.64 -9.21 9.98
CA GLN A 99 8.11 -9.84 11.19
C GLN A 99 7.38 -11.16 10.88
N VAL A 100 6.55 -11.20 9.82
CA VAL A 100 5.86 -12.42 9.37
C VAL A 100 6.85 -13.45 8.83
N MET A 101 7.83 -13.03 8.01
CA MET A 101 8.88 -13.92 7.50
C MET A 101 9.70 -14.56 8.65
N ARG A 102 10.11 -13.77 9.66
CA ARG A 102 10.80 -14.27 10.85
C ARG A 102 9.94 -15.22 11.67
N ARG A 103 8.63 -14.97 11.80
CA ARG A 103 7.69 -15.86 12.50
C ARG A 103 7.54 -17.22 11.82
N ASN A 104 7.48 -17.27 10.48
CA ASN A 104 7.42 -18.53 9.74
C ASN A 104 8.76 -19.29 9.75
N LEU A 105 9.90 -18.60 9.66
CA LEU A 105 11.22 -19.24 9.82
C LEU A 105 11.38 -19.87 11.21
N LYS A 106 11.03 -19.17 12.28
CA LYS A 106 11.09 -19.72 13.65
C LYS A 106 10.24 -20.98 13.82
N ARG A 107 9.08 -21.07 13.15
CA ARG A 107 8.23 -22.28 13.18
C ARG A 107 8.87 -23.47 12.45
N LEU A 108 9.62 -23.23 11.37
CA LEU A 108 10.35 -24.27 10.65
C LEU A 108 11.54 -24.81 11.46
N PHE A 109 12.29 -23.94 12.13
CA PHE A 109 13.41 -24.35 12.99
C PHE A 109 12.96 -25.06 14.27
N LYS A 110 11.80 -24.70 14.85
CA LYS A 110 11.28 -25.34 16.07
C LYS A 110 10.66 -26.73 15.81
N LYS A 111 10.55 -27.17 14.56
CA LYS A 111 10.03 -28.50 14.18
C LYS A 111 11.12 -29.57 14.06
N LYS A 112 12.39 -29.22 14.29
CA LYS A 112 13.54 -30.12 14.14
C LYS A 112 14.09 -30.70 15.45
N ASP A 113 13.52 -30.32 16.61
CA ASP A 113 13.95 -30.77 17.94
C ASP A 113 12.87 -31.58 18.69
N LYS A 114 12.12 -32.44 17.98
CA LYS A 114 11.27 -33.44 18.64
C LYS A 114 11.28 -34.76 17.88
#